data_AF-A0A0K1P9L5-F1
#
_entry.id   AF-A0A0K1P9L5-F1
#
_cell.length_a   1.000
_cell.length_b   1.000
_cell.length_c   1.000
_cell.angle_alpha   90.00
_cell.angle_beta   90.00
_cell.angle_gamma   90.00
#
_symmetry.space_group_name_H-M   'P 1'
#
loop_
_entity.id
_entity.type
_entity.pdbx_description
1 polymer ?
#
loop_
_entity_poly.entity_id
_entity_poly.type
_entity_poly.pdbx_seq_one_letter_code
_entity_poly.pdbx_strand_id
1 'polypeptide(L)'
;MRTLLLALGLAVAVAGCSKPDFYEMEPTSISFETRGAARPARAVAKNRRGQVFPSAKPTKWVSEDEKVATVDDAGMITARGPGQTRITASRGDLAGDLLVDVNTVEKLVVEPLELQLVQDGDPVLPKIRVLNALGKEMEGRLVRMKCANEKICTTDSGKQVWAHDPGETTIEVSCDGFKQQMKVVVAAAKGGRR
;
A
#
# COMPACT_ATOMS: atom_id res chain seq x y z
N MET A 1 -69.17 44.21 20.01
CA MET A 1 -67.94 43.98 20.80
C MET A 1 -67.94 42.53 21.26
N ARG A 2 -66.78 41.84 21.17
CA ARG A 2 -66.43 40.53 21.76
C ARG A 2 -67.04 39.30 21.04
N THR A 3 -66.30 38.27 20.64
CA THR A 3 -64.87 37.93 20.69
C THR A 3 -64.67 36.77 19.70
N LEU A 4 -63.79 36.91 18.69
CA LEU A 4 -63.38 35.79 17.85
C LEU A 4 -62.32 34.99 18.61
N LEU A 5 -62.63 33.74 18.95
CA LEU A 5 -61.68 32.76 19.46
C LEU A 5 -60.85 32.22 18.28
N LEU A 6 -59.59 32.63 18.18
CA LEU A 6 -58.60 31.93 17.34
C LEU A 6 -58.23 30.62 18.03
N ALA A 7 -58.68 29.50 17.48
CA ALA A 7 -58.13 28.19 17.80
C ALA A 7 -56.76 28.06 17.10
N LEU A 8 -55.67 28.25 17.85
CA LEU A 8 -54.32 27.97 17.40
C LEU A 8 -54.15 26.44 17.34
N GLY A 9 -54.39 25.86 16.17
CA GLY A 9 -54.09 24.46 15.90
C GLY A 9 -52.57 24.24 15.96
N LEU A 10 -52.09 23.71 17.08
CA LEU A 10 -50.72 23.25 17.22
C LEU A 10 -50.53 22.03 16.30
N ALA A 11 -49.97 22.25 15.12
CA ALA A 11 -49.52 21.16 14.26
C ALA A 11 -48.35 20.46 14.95
N VAL A 12 -48.64 19.36 15.65
CA VAL A 12 -47.61 18.43 16.12
C VAL A 12 -47.07 17.76 14.86
N ALA A 13 -45.97 18.28 14.31
CA ALA A 13 -45.16 17.51 13.39
C ALA A 13 -44.66 16.30 14.18
N VAL A 14 -45.24 15.13 13.92
CA VAL A 14 -44.67 13.86 14.38
C VAL A 14 -43.35 13.73 13.62
N ALA A 15 -42.28 14.28 14.19
CA ALA A 15 -40.92 13.95 13.80
C ALA A 15 -40.75 12.47 14.17
N GLY A 16 -41.23 11.58 13.29
CA GLY A 16 -41.03 10.15 13.44
C GLY A 16 -39.54 9.93 13.60
N CYS A 17 -39.11 9.43 14.76
CA CYS A 17 -37.71 9.15 15.02
C CYS A 17 -37.21 8.20 13.93
N SER A 18 -36.42 8.74 13.00
CA SER A 18 -35.72 7.92 12.01
C SER A 18 -34.62 7.14 12.72
N LYS A 19 -34.32 5.94 12.20
CA LYS A 19 -33.20 5.11 12.64
C LYS A 19 -32.18 4.98 11.51
N PRO A 20 -30.92 4.63 11.80
CA PRO A 20 -29.98 4.21 10.76
C PRO A 20 -30.45 2.92 10.07
N ASP A 21 -30.05 2.75 8.81
CA ASP A 21 -30.32 1.57 7.99
C ASP A 21 -29.02 0.78 7.68
N PHE A 22 -27.88 1.46 7.57
CA PHE A 22 -26.58 0.84 7.23
C PHE A 22 -25.40 1.67 7.77
N TYR A 23 -24.20 1.09 7.74
CA TYR A 23 -22.93 1.82 7.86
C TYR A 23 -22.37 2.14 6.49
N GLU A 24 -22.08 3.42 6.23
CA GLU A 24 -21.21 3.82 5.13
C GLU A 24 -19.76 3.82 5.60
N MET A 25 -18.90 3.12 4.88
CA MET A 25 -17.49 2.99 5.22
C MET A 25 -16.66 4.09 4.55
N GLU A 26 -15.81 4.74 5.33
CA GLU A 26 -14.90 5.78 4.87
C GLU A 26 -13.45 5.43 5.26
N PRO A 27 -12.57 5.14 4.28
CA PRO A 27 -12.87 4.94 2.84
C PRO A 27 -13.65 3.64 2.58
N THR A 28 -14.18 3.45 1.37
CA THR A 28 -14.82 2.17 0.96
C THR A 28 -13.81 1.09 0.59
N SER A 29 -12.57 1.47 0.32
CA SER A 29 -11.46 0.55 0.13
C SER A 29 -10.14 1.09 0.68
N ILE A 30 -9.25 0.18 1.06
CA ILE A 30 -7.88 0.47 1.48
C ILE A 30 -6.92 -0.47 0.77
N SER A 31 -5.90 0.10 0.14
CA SER A 31 -4.75 -0.66 -0.37
C SER A 31 -3.53 -0.48 0.52
N PHE A 32 -2.79 -1.56 0.73
CA PHE A 32 -1.51 -1.58 1.42
C PHE A 32 -0.43 -2.20 0.54
N GLU A 33 0.75 -1.58 0.56
CA GLU A 33 1.92 -2.07 -0.19
C GLU A 33 3.05 -2.57 0.72
N THR A 34 2.85 -2.48 2.03
CA THR A 34 3.85 -2.81 3.04
C THR A 34 3.19 -3.56 4.18
N ARG A 35 3.77 -4.71 4.53
CA ARG A 35 3.32 -5.51 5.68
C ARG A 35 3.45 -4.68 6.96
N GLY A 36 2.45 -4.74 7.83
CA GLY A 36 2.41 -3.99 9.08
C GLY A 36 2.02 -2.52 8.95
N ALA A 37 1.85 -2.00 7.73
CA ALA A 37 1.24 -0.69 7.55
C ALA A 37 -0.20 -0.71 8.07
N ALA A 38 -0.63 0.40 8.67
CA ALA A 38 -1.95 0.53 9.28
C ALA A 38 -2.65 1.81 8.83
N ARG A 39 -3.96 1.74 8.61
CA ARG A 39 -4.81 2.86 8.20
C ARG A 39 -6.15 2.78 8.92
N PRO A 40 -6.70 3.91 9.40
CA PRO A 40 -8.00 3.91 10.03
C PRO A 40 -9.11 3.81 8.99
N ALA A 41 -10.22 3.19 9.38
CA ALA A 41 -11.51 3.27 8.71
C ALA A 41 -12.57 3.82 9.67
N ARG A 42 -13.57 4.49 9.11
CA ARG A 42 -14.73 4.99 9.87
C ARG A 42 -16.00 4.36 9.30
N ALA A 43 -16.89 3.95 10.20
CA ALA A 43 -18.23 3.50 9.87
C ALA A 43 -19.23 4.61 10.28
N VAL A 44 -19.88 5.22 9.30
CA VAL A 44 -20.85 6.30 9.49
C VAL A 44 -22.25 5.73 9.33
N ALA A 45 -23.00 5.65 10.43
CA ALA A 45 -24.38 5.16 10.38
C ALA A 45 -25.27 6.16 9.63
N LYS A 46 -25.92 5.70 8.57
CA LYS A 46 -26.85 6.50 7.75
C LYS A 46 -28.15 5.75 7.50
N ASN A 47 -29.21 6.50 7.21
CA ASN A 47 -30.44 5.95 6.64
C ASN A 47 -30.48 6.15 5.12
N ARG A 48 -31.49 5.57 4.45
CA ARG A 48 -31.69 5.69 2.99
C ARG A 48 -31.87 7.11 2.47
N ARG A 49 -32.15 8.09 3.36
CA ARG A 49 -32.26 9.52 3.02
C ARG A 49 -30.94 10.28 3.23
N GLY A 50 -29.87 9.60 3.60
CA GLY A 50 -28.55 10.19 3.86
C GLY A 50 -28.42 10.87 5.23
N GLN A 51 -29.42 10.78 6.11
CA GLN A 51 -29.31 11.33 7.46
C GLN A 51 -28.29 10.53 8.27
N VAL A 52 -27.37 11.23 8.94
CA VAL A 52 -26.30 10.64 9.75
C VAL A 52 -26.72 10.47 11.20
N PHE A 53 -26.27 9.38 11.83
CA PHE A 53 -26.52 9.06 13.24
C PHE A 53 -25.18 8.91 14.00
N PRO A 54 -24.55 10.00 14.47
CA PRO A 54 -23.19 9.96 15.04
C PRO A 54 -23.04 9.06 16.27
N SER A 55 -24.09 8.92 17.09
CA SER A 55 -24.10 8.09 18.29
C SER A 55 -24.24 6.58 18.00
N ALA A 56 -24.63 6.22 16.78
CA ALA A 56 -24.77 4.83 16.36
C ALA A 56 -23.42 4.27 15.89
N LYS A 57 -22.40 4.26 16.74
CA LYS A 57 -21.07 3.66 16.44
C LYS A 57 -21.15 2.14 16.34
N PRO A 58 -20.33 1.49 15.49
CA PRO A 58 -20.24 0.04 15.44
C PRO A 58 -19.75 -0.51 16.78
N THR A 59 -20.16 -1.72 17.12
CA THR A 59 -19.72 -2.45 18.33
C THR A 59 -18.82 -3.63 18.01
N LYS A 60 -18.68 -3.97 16.72
CA LYS A 60 -17.88 -5.09 16.26
C LYS A 60 -17.24 -4.76 14.92
N TRP A 61 -15.98 -5.11 14.79
CA TRP A 61 -15.22 -5.13 13.55
C TRP A 61 -14.73 -6.56 13.29
N VAL A 62 -14.78 -7.00 12.03
CA VAL A 62 -14.34 -8.35 11.64
C VAL A 62 -13.62 -8.25 10.31
N SER A 63 -12.53 -9.00 10.15
CA SER A 63 -11.94 -9.29 8.84
C SER A 63 -12.38 -10.69 8.40
N GLU A 64 -12.72 -10.84 7.12
CA GLU A 64 -13.00 -12.16 6.52
C GLU A 64 -11.75 -13.06 6.49
N ASP A 65 -10.57 -12.47 6.27
CA ASP A 65 -9.27 -13.14 6.30
C ASP A 65 -8.22 -12.31 7.07
N GLU A 66 -7.96 -12.71 8.31
CA GLU A 66 -6.94 -12.10 9.17
C GLU A 66 -5.50 -12.35 8.73
N LYS A 67 -5.24 -13.34 7.86
CA LYS A 67 -3.92 -13.53 7.26
C LYS A 67 -3.60 -12.44 6.23
N VAL A 68 -4.64 -11.82 5.65
CA VAL A 68 -4.51 -10.68 4.73
C VAL A 68 -4.47 -9.38 5.51
N ALA A 69 -5.48 -9.10 6.34
CA ALA A 69 -5.52 -7.89 7.17
C ALA A 69 -6.31 -8.10 8.47
N THR A 70 -5.88 -7.44 9.54
CA THR A 70 -6.58 -7.43 10.84
C THR A 70 -7.19 -6.05 11.10
N VAL A 71 -8.23 -5.97 11.93
CA VAL A 71 -8.85 -4.71 12.37
C VAL A 71 -9.04 -4.73 13.88
N ASP A 72 -8.76 -3.61 14.55
CA ASP A 72 -9.05 -3.46 15.98
C ASP A 72 -10.44 -2.85 16.24
N ASP A 73 -10.83 -2.78 17.51
CA ASP A 73 -12.14 -2.25 17.91
C ASP A 73 -12.34 -0.76 17.56
N ALA A 74 -11.26 -0.02 17.32
CA ALA A 74 -11.29 1.37 16.92
C ALA A 74 -11.40 1.56 15.38
N GLY A 75 -11.37 0.46 14.61
CA GLY A 75 -11.38 0.49 13.15
C GLY A 75 -10.00 0.75 12.54
N MET A 76 -8.91 0.53 13.27
CA MET A 76 -7.56 0.57 12.71
C MET A 76 -7.26 -0.75 11.99
N ILE A 77 -7.06 -0.68 10.68
CA ILE A 77 -6.80 -1.84 9.83
C ILE A 77 -5.30 -1.97 9.62
N THR A 78 -4.74 -3.16 9.84
CA THR A 78 -3.31 -3.47 9.69
C THR A 78 -3.10 -4.58 8.66
N ALA A 79 -2.23 -4.33 7.67
CA ALA A 79 -1.86 -5.32 6.67
C ALA A 79 -0.99 -6.45 7.24
N ARG A 80 -1.31 -7.71 6.90
CA ARG A 80 -0.61 -8.91 7.39
C ARG A 80 0.08 -9.69 6.29
N GLY A 81 -0.57 -9.88 5.15
CA GLY A 81 -0.08 -10.70 4.06
C GLY A 81 -0.78 -10.37 2.75
N PRO A 82 -0.22 -10.80 1.61
CA PRO A 82 -0.75 -10.48 0.30
C PRO A 82 -2.12 -11.13 0.08
N GLY A 83 -3.02 -10.41 -0.59
CA GLY A 83 -4.37 -10.88 -0.91
C GLY A 83 -5.43 -9.80 -0.75
N GLN A 84 -6.68 -10.22 -0.92
CA GLN A 84 -7.86 -9.36 -0.74
C GLN A 84 -8.74 -9.93 0.38
N THR A 85 -9.25 -9.06 1.24
CA THR A 85 -10.19 -9.40 2.30
C THR A 85 -11.22 -8.29 2.46
N ARG A 86 -12.38 -8.62 3.01
CA ARG A 86 -13.38 -7.64 3.43
C ARG A 86 -13.30 -7.40 4.92
N ILE A 87 -13.53 -6.16 5.31
CA ILE A 87 -13.69 -5.77 6.71
C ILE A 87 -15.10 -5.25 6.92
N THR A 88 -15.79 -5.81 7.90
CA THR A 88 -17.19 -5.48 8.22
C THR A 88 -17.27 -4.81 9.58
N ALA A 89 -17.86 -3.62 9.62
CA ALA A 89 -18.27 -2.94 10.85
C ALA A 89 -19.76 -3.20 11.11
N SER A 90 -20.14 -3.58 12.33
CA SER A 90 -21.53 -3.92 12.65
C SER A 90 -22.00 -3.51 14.04
N ARG A 91 -23.32 -3.34 14.17
CA ARG A 91 -24.05 -3.14 15.43
C ARG A 91 -25.50 -3.61 15.27
N GLY A 92 -25.85 -4.73 15.89
CA GLY A 92 -27.16 -5.38 15.64
C GLY A 92 -27.30 -5.70 14.15
N ASP A 93 -28.41 -5.28 13.54
CA ASP A 93 -28.68 -5.50 12.11
C ASP A 93 -27.97 -4.48 11.18
N LEU A 94 -27.28 -3.48 11.75
CA LEU A 94 -26.51 -2.51 10.96
C LEU A 94 -25.16 -3.11 10.58
N ALA A 95 -24.81 -3.03 9.30
CA ALA A 95 -23.52 -3.44 8.78
C ALA A 95 -23.01 -2.48 7.70
N GLY A 96 -21.69 -2.50 7.47
CA GLY A 96 -21.03 -1.83 6.36
C GLY A 96 -19.69 -2.50 6.08
N ASP A 97 -19.36 -2.60 4.80
CA ASP A 97 -18.19 -3.33 4.33
C ASP A 97 -17.16 -2.43 3.67
N LEU A 98 -15.89 -2.76 3.90
CA LEU A 98 -14.72 -2.10 3.33
C LEU A 98 -13.85 -3.16 2.67
N LEU A 99 -13.42 -2.92 1.43
CA LEU A 99 -12.49 -3.81 0.72
C LEU A 99 -11.04 -3.49 1.09
N VAL A 100 -10.27 -4.48 1.49
CA VAL A 100 -8.83 -4.36 1.72
C VAL A 100 -8.08 -5.16 0.67
N ASP A 101 -7.10 -4.51 0.04
CA ASP A 101 -6.16 -5.14 -0.89
C ASP A 101 -4.75 -4.96 -0.35
N VAL A 102 -4.02 -6.06 -0.19
CA VAL A 102 -2.63 -6.05 0.28
C VAL A 102 -1.75 -6.62 -0.82
N ASN A 103 -0.87 -5.78 -1.35
CA ASN A 103 0.03 -6.13 -2.43
C ASN A 103 1.47 -5.78 -2.03
N THR A 104 2.15 -6.73 -1.38
CA THR A 104 3.52 -6.57 -0.89
C THR A 104 4.54 -7.16 -1.85
N VAL A 105 5.77 -6.67 -1.76
CA VAL A 105 6.93 -7.32 -2.38
C VAL A 105 7.15 -8.67 -1.69
N GLU A 106 7.35 -9.72 -2.49
CA GLU A 106 7.67 -11.06 -2.03
C GLU A 106 8.94 -11.62 -2.68
N LYS A 107 9.39 -11.04 -3.79
CA LYS A 107 10.62 -11.45 -4.47
C LYS A 107 11.29 -10.31 -5.19
N LEU A 108 12.60 -10.22 -5.06
CA LEU A 108 13.48 -9.36 -5.85
C LEU A 108 14.32 -10.23 -6.78
N VAL A 109 14.25 -9.99 -8.09
CA VAL A 109 15.02 -10.72 -9.11
C VAL A 109 15.99 -9.75 -9.77
N VAL A 110 17.26 -10.15 -9.83
CA VAL A 110 18.35 -9.40 -10.47
C VAL A 110 19.02 -10.31 -11.49
N GLU A 111 19.06 -9.88 -12.75
CA GLU A 111 19.65 -10.63 -13.87
C GLU A 111 20.50 -9.69 -14.75
N PRO A 112 21.74 -10.06 -15.11
CA PRO A 112 22.49 -11.22 -14.61
C PRO A 112 22.94 -11.03 -13.15
N LEU A 113 23.36 -12.13 -12.48
CA LEU A 113 23.98 -12.05 -11.15
C LEU A 113 25.48 -11.72 -11.20
N GLU A 114 26.06 -11.66 -12.39
CA GLU A 114 27.41 -11.16 -12.66
C GLU A 114 27.39 -10.23 -13.87
N LEU A 115 27.93 -9.02 -13.70
CA LEU A 115 28.20 -8.09 -14.79
C LEU A 115 29.69 -8.09 -15.10
N GLN A 116 30.02 -8.21 -16.39
CA GLN A 116 31.36 -7.98 -16.91
C GLN A 116 31.36 -6.67 -17.67
N LEU A 117 32.14 -5.71 -17.19
CA LEU A 117 32.22 -4.35 -17.71
C LEU A 117 33.64 -4.05 -18.16
N VAL A 118 33.79 -2.97 -18.92
CA VAL A 118 35.08 -2.40 -19.32
C VAL A 118 35.19 -1.02 -18.70
N GLN A 119 36.35 -0.69 -18.14
CA GLN A 119 36.67 0.63 -17.61
C GLN A 119 36.32 1.72 -18.62
N ASP A 120 35.64 2.78 -18.15
CA ASP A 120 35.16 3.93 -18.93
C ASP A 120 34.24 3.54 -20.12
N GLY A 121 33.68 2.33 -20.11
CA GLY A 121 32.70 1.88 -21.09
C GLY A 121 31.31 2.45 -20.84
N ASP A 122 30.40 2.20 -21.78
CA ASP A 122 29.00 2.59 -21.63
C ASP A 122 28.36 1.96 -20.38
N PRO A 123 27.48 2.68 -19.68
CA PRO A 123 26.81 2.15 -18.50
C PRO A 123 25.86 1.01 -18.88
N VAL A 124 25.77 0.01 -18.01
CA VAL A 124 24.91 -1.17 -18.21
C VAL A 124 23.71 -1.11 -17.29
N LEU A 125 22.52 -1.38 -17.85
CA LEU A 125 21.28 -1.51 -17.10
C LEU A 125 20.99 -2.99 -16.82
N PRO A 126 21.20 -3.51 -15.59
CA PRO A 126 20.76 -4.85 -15.22
C PRO A 126 19.23 -4.94 -15.22
N LYS A 127 18.71 -6.14 -15.50
CA LYS A 127 17.28 -6.43 -15.40
C LYS A 127 16.91 -6.66 -13.94
N ILE A 128 16.15 -5.73 -13.37
CA ILE A 128 15.67 -5.82 -11.99
C ILE A 128 14.14 -5.90 -11.99
N ARG A 129 13.59 -6.96 -11.40
CA ARG A 129 12.14 -7.17 -11.27
C ARG A 129 11.76 -7.31 -9.81
N VAL A 130 10.73 -6.57 -9.41
CA VAL A 130 10.14 -6.66 -8.08
C VAL A 130 8.80 -7.36 -8.23
N LEU A 131 8.63 -8.52 -7.59
CA LEU A 131 7.46 -9.38 -7.77
C LEU A 131 6.66 -9.49 -6.47
N ASN A 132 5.34 -9.55 -6.62
CA ASN A 132 4.43 -9.91 -5.53
C ASN A 132 4.28 -11.43 -5.37
N ALA A 133 3.45 -11.87 -4.43
CA ALA A 133 3.16 -13.29 -4.17
C ALA A 133 2.65 -14.07 -5.40
N LEU A 134 1.98 -13.39 -6.34
CA LEU A 134 1.47 -14.00 -7.56
C LEU A 134 2.52 -14.08 -8.67
N GLY A 135 3.76 -13.62 -8.41
CA GLY A 135 4.82 -13.53 -9.41
C GLY A 135 4.63 -12.39 -10.41
N LYS A 136 3.66 -11.49 -10.18
CA LYS A 136 3.42 -10.31 -11.03
C LYS A 136 4.41 -9.21 -10.66
N GLU A 137 4.90 -8.50 -11.67
CA GLU A 137 5.75 -7.33 -11.48
C GLU A 137 4.99 -6.16 -10.84
N MET A 138 5.67 -5.52 -9.89
CA MET A 138 5.19 -4.35 -9.17
C MET A 138 5.92 -3.11 -9.67
N GLU A 139 5.16 -2.19 -10.26
CA GLU A 139 5.67 -0.90 -10.71
C GLU A 139 5.77 0.09 -9.54
N GLY A 140 6.54 1.16 -9.71
CA GLY A 140 6.66 2.25 -8.73
C GLY A 140 7.43 1.90 -7.45
N ARG A 141 7.90 0.65 -7.27
CA ARG A 141 8.68 0.25 -6.09
C ARG A 141 10.06 0.90 -6.09
N LEU A 142 10.46 1.41 -4.94
CA LEU A 142 11.76 2.06 -4.75
C LEU A 142 12.87 1.02 -4.63
N VAL A 143 13.54 0.75 -5.74
CA VAL A 143 14.76 -0.06 -5.79
C VAL A 143 15.95 0.82 -5.46
N ARG A 144 16.81 0.35 -4.54
CA ARG A 144 18.10 0.96 -4.21
C ARG A 144 19.24 0.06 -4.64
N MET A 145 20.27 0.63 -5.22
CA MET A 145 21.51 -0.05 -5.57
C MET A 145 22.68 0.59 -4.82
N LYS A 146 23.62 -0.21 -4.35
CA LYS A 146 24.83 0.27 -3.66
C LYS A 146 26.02 -0.59 -4.06
N CYS A 147 27.03 0.01 -4.70
CA CYS A 147 28.31 -0.64 -4.97
C CYS A 147 29.14 -0.70 -3.66
N ALA A 148 29.73 -1.85 -3.36
CA ALA A 148 30.55 -2.02 -2.15
C ALA A 148 31.87 -1.24 -2.23
N ASN A 149 32.38 -1.02 -3.45
CA ASN A 149 33.57 -0.23 -3.73
C ASN A 149 33.30 0.72 -4.90
N GLU A 150 33.05 1.99 -4.58
CA GLU A 150 32.72 3.01 -5.57
C GLU A 150 33.89 3.45 -6.45
N LYS A 151 35.12 3.05 -6.11
CA LYS A 151 36.27 3.22 -7.02
C LYS A 151 36.21 2.28 -8.22
N ILE A 152 35.52 1.14 -8.08
CA ILE A 152 35.38 0.14 -9.16
C ILE A 152 34.09 0.38 -9.94
N CYS A 153 32.98 0.71 -9.27
CA CYS A 153 31.70 0.92 -9.92
C CYS A 153 30.79 1.90 -9.20
N THR A 154 29.92 2.62 -9.91
CA THR A 154 28.85 3.41 -9.28
C THR A 154 27.49 3.09 -9.90
N THR A 155 26.42 3.45 -9.21
CA THR A 155 25.04 3.23 -9.67
C THR A 155 24.23 4.52 -9.57
N ASP A 156 23.24 4.69 -10.43
CA ASP A 156 22.37 5.88 -10.44
C ASP A 156 20.88 5.57 -10.18
N SER A 157 20.04 6.62 -10.20
CA SER A 157 18.58 6.50 -10.04
C SER A 157 17.88 5.82 -11.22
N GLY A 158 18.53 5.80 -12.39
CA GLY A 158 18.11 5.02 -13.55
C GLY A 158 18.45 3.53 -13.44
N LYS A 159 19.04 3.11 -12.31
CA LYS A 159 19.50 1.74 -12.04
C LYS A 159 20.64 1.30 -12.96
N GLN A 160 21.32 2.25 -13.60
CA GLN A 160 22.49 1.95 -14.45
C GLN A 160 23.73 1.71 -13.59
N VAL A 161 24.67 0.93 -14.11
CA VAL A 161 25.96 0.62 -13.50
C VAL A 161 27.07 1.20 -14.37
N TRP A 162 27.85 2.09 -13.78
CA TRP A 162 29.00 2.76 -14.40
C TRP A 162 30.29 2.11 -13.91
N ALA A 163 31.19 1.77 -14.83
CA ALA A 163 32.49 1.16 -14.53
C ALA A 163 33.59 2.23 -14.41
N HIS A 164 34.45 2.08 -13.39
CA HIS A 164 35.58 2.96 -13.10
C HIS A 164 36.89 2.15 -13.13
N ASP A 165 37.53 1.93 -11.99
CA ASP A 165 38.81 1.20 -11.92
C ASP A 165 38.63 -0.31 -12.20
N PRO A 166 39.62 -0.97 -12.85
CA PRO A 166 39.63 -2.42 -12.99
C PRO A 166 39.63 -3.13 -11.64
N GLY A 167 38.88 -4.22 -11.54
CA GLY A 167 38.78 -4.99 -10.31
C GLY A 167 37.44 -5.71 -10.15
N GLU A 168 37.23 -6.30 -8.99
CA GLU A 168 35.98 -6.96 -8.62
C GLU A 168 35.30 -6.25 -7.45
N THR A 169 33.99 -6.13 -7.51
CA THR A 169 33.16 -5.57 -6.44
C THR A 169 31.78 -6.25 -6.46
N THR A 170 30.91 -5.88 -5.53
CA THR A 170 29.51 -6.31 -5.52
C THR A 170 28.59 -5.11 -5.47
N ILE A 171 27.41 -5.26 -6.05
CA ILE A 171 26.29 -4.34 -5.88
C ILE A 171 25.22 -5.04 -5.05
N GLU A 172 24.82 -4.42 -3.94
CA GLU A 172 23.59 -4.79 -3.23
C GLU A 172 22.41 -4.06 -3.89
N VAL A 173 21.46 -4.84 -4.42
CA VAL A 173 20.17 -4.36 -4.90
C VAL A 173 19.15 -4.64 -3.80
N SER A 174 18.33 -3.65 -3.43
CA SER A 174 17.33 -3.80 -2.37
C SER A 174 16.01 -3.12 -2.68
N CYS A 175 14.92 -3.70 -2.15
CA CYS A 175 13.56 -3.17 -2.24
C CYS A 175 12.74 -3.72 -1.07
N ASP A 176 12.12 -2.85 -0.26
CA ASP A 176 11.21 -3.24 0.84
C ASP A 176 11.75 -4.33 1.79
N GLY A 177 13.03 -4.25 2.13
CA GLY A 177 13.72 -5.22 2.99
C GLY A 177 14.26 -6.45 2.26
N PHE A 178 13.81 -6.72 1.03
CA PHE A 178 14.43 -7.72 0.16
C PHE A 178 15.76 -7.21 -0.37
N LYS A 179 16.75 -8.10 -0.43
CA LYS A 179 18.11 -7.80 -0.87
C LYS A 179 18.61 -8.90 -1.79
N GLN A 180 19.38 -8.52 -2.80
CA GLN A 180 20.08 -9.42 -3.70
C GLN A 180 21.47 -8.85 -3.99
N GLN A 181 22.47 -9.71 -4.12
CA GLN A 181 23.81 -9.30 -4.55
C GLN A 181 24.05 -9.67 -6.01
N MET A 182 24.76 -8.79 -6.70
CA MET A 182 25.26 -8.99 -8.07
C MET A 182 26.76 -8.71 -8.07
N LYS A 183 27.56 -9.65 -8.58
CA LYS A 183 29.01 -9.47 -8.78
C LYS A 183 29.24 -8.50 -9.94
N VAL A 184 30.24 -7.64 -9.83
CA VAL A 184 30.70 -6.78 -10.92
C VAL A 184 32.20 -6.99 -11.10
N VAL A 185 32.60 -7.31 -12.33
CA VAL A 185 33.99 -7.42 -12.76
C VAL A 185 34.26 -6.35 -13.79
N VAL A 186 35.21 -5.46 -13.52
CA VAL A 186 35.64 -4.42 -14.45
C VAL A 186 37.01 -4.80 -15.00
N ALA A 187 37.09 -4.97 -16.32
CA ALA A 187 38.36 -5.15 -17.03
C ALA A 187 38.93 -3.80 -17.46
N ALA A 188 40.27 -3.70 -17.57
CA ALA A 188 40.92 -2.53 -18.15
C ALA A 188 40.51 -2.33 -19.62
N ALA A 189 40.39 -1.07 -20.04
CA ALA A 189 40.17 -0.74 -21.44
C ALA A 189 41.29 -1.33 -22.30
N LYS A 190 40.94 -1.96 -23.44
CA LYS A 190 41.96 -2.40 -24.40
C LYS A 190 42.67 -1.17 -24.94
N GLY A 191 43.94 -1.00 -24.58
CA GLY A 191 44.71 0.19 -24.89
C GLY A 191 44.60 0.61 -26.36
N GLY A 192 44.04 1.80 -26.60
CA GLY A 192 44.29 2.53 -27.83
C GLY A 192 45.78 2.87 -27.85
N ARG A 193 46.50 2.37 -28.85
CA ARG A 193 47.84 2.90 -29.15
C ARG A 193 47.70 4.40 -29.32
N ARG A 194 48.48 5.15 -28.53
CA ARG A 194 48.73 6.58 -28.70
C ARG A 194 49.17 6.90 -30.12
#